data_AF-A0A822EJT4-F1
#
_entry.id   AF-A0A822EJT4-F1
#
_cell.length_a   1.000
_cell.length_b   1.000
_cell.length_c   1.000
_cell.angle_alpha   90.00
_cell.angle_beta   90.00
_cell.angle_gamma   90.00
#
_symmetry.space_group_name_H-M   'P 1'
#
loop_
_entity.id
_entity.type
_entity.pdbx_description
1 polymer ?
#
loop_
_entity_poly.entity_id
_entity_poly.type
_entity_poly.pdbx_seq_one_letter_code
_entity_poly.pdbx_strand_id
1 'polypeptide(L)' 'MVVDYKKLNNITIKDNHPLPNMEQAIQVLGGGYKFFTKLDMKSGFWQIPIEDKDKYKTAFVTADGLYEWNVLAQ' A
#
# COMPACT_ATOMS: atom_id res chain seq x y z
N MET A 1 8.96 -4.24 -12.77
CA MET A 1 8.46 -5.63 -12.67
C MET A 1 7.02 -5.54 -12.22
N VAL A 2 6.09 -6.24 -12.86
CA VAL A 2 4.65 -6.20 -12.53
C VAL A 2 4.23 -7.63 -12.22
N VAL A 3 3.66 -7.84 -11.05
CA VAL A 3 3.16 -9.15 -10.61
C VAL A 3 1.64 -9.12 -10.63
N ASP A 4 1.00 -10.11 -11.25
CA ASP A 4 -0.46 -10.18 -11.30
C ASP A 4 -1.03 -10.77 -10.00
N TYR A 5 -1.40 -9.89 -9.07
CA TYR A 5 -2.06 -10.24 -7.81
C TYR A 5 -3.59 -10.32 -7.89
N LYS A 6 -4.24 -10.27 -9.07
CA LYS A 6 -5.72 -10.28 -9.15
C LYS A 6 -6.35 -11.48 -8.43
N LYS A 7 -5.78 -12.68 -8.61
CA LYS A 7 -6.27 -13.90 -7.95
C LYS A 7 -6.09 -13.83 -6.44
N LEU A 8 -4.94 -13.33 -5.97
CA LEU A 8 -4.65 -13.15 -4.56
C LEU A 8 -5.59 -12.10 -3.94
N ASN A 9 -5.78 -10.96 -4.60
CA ASN A 9 -6.64 -9.87 -4.15
C ASN A 9 -8.12 -10.28 -4.02
N ASN A 10 -8.56 -11.29 -4.79
CA ASN A 10 -9.92 -11.82 -4.70
C ASN A 10 -10.16 -12.70 -3.47
N ILE A 11 -9.11 -13.37 -2.95
CA ILE A 11 -9.20 -14.24 -1.77
C ILE A 11 -8.80 -13.53 -0.47
N THR A 12 -8.07 -12.42 -0.58
CA THR A 12 -7.69 -11.58 0.57
C THR A 12 -8.92 -10.88 1.15
N ILE A 13 -9.03 -10.89 2.48
CA ILE A 13 -10.08 -10.16 3.20
C ILE A 13 -9.86 -8.66 2.96
N LYS A 14 -10.88 -7.98 2.44
CA LYS A 14 -10.82 -6.53 2.21
C LYS A 14 -10.89 -5.81 3.54
N ASP A 15 -9.86 -5.02 3.85
CA ASP A 15 -9.91 -4.05 4.92
C ASP A 15 -10.59 -2.77 4.40
N ASN A 16 -11.83 -2.54 4.82
CA ASN A 16 -12.56 -1.34 4.47
C ASN A 16 -12.18 -0.22 5.44
N HIS A 17 -11.00 0.36 5.24
CA HIS A 17 -10.65 1.63 5.86
C HIS A 17 -11.20 2.78 5.00
N PRO A 18 -12.23 3.53 5.45
CA PRO A 18 -12.80 4.59 4.65
C PRO A 18 -11.78 5.72 4.52
N LEU A 19 -11.26 5.90 3.30
CA LEU A 19 -10.47 7.08 3.00
C LEU A 19 -11.40 8.31 3.03
N PRO A 20 -10.99 9.40 3.70
CA PRO A 20 -11.80 10.61 3.76
C PRO A 20 -12.02 11.13 2.33
N ASN A 21 -13.23 11.63 2.07
CA ASN A 21 -13.49 12.33 0.83
C ASN A 21 -12.56 13.55 0.72
N MET A 22 -12.16 13.93 -0.49
CA MET A 22 -11.29 15.08 -0.74
C MET A 22 -11.84 16.35 -0.09
N GLU A 23 -13.14 16.60 -0.19
CA GLU A 23 -13.79 17.76 0.45
C GLU A 23 -13.70 17.70 1.98
N GLN A 24 -13.89 16.53 2.59
CA GLN A 24 -13.77 16.33 4.03
C GLN A 24 -12.33 16.56 4.49
N ALA A 25 -11.35 16.04 3.75
CA ALA A 25 -9.93 16.25 4.04
C ALA A 25 -9.55 17.74 3.96
N ILE A 26 -10.06 18.46 2.97
CA ILE A 26 -9.82 19.91 2.82
C ILE A 26 -10.54 20.70 3.92
N GLN A 27 -11.75 20.33 4.31
CA GLN A 27 -12.50 20.99 5.38
C GLN A 27 -11.76 20.90 6.73
N VAL A 28 -11.14 19.75 7.03
CA VAL A 28 -10.29 19.58 8.22
C VAL A 28 -9.06 20.50 8.18
N LEU A 29 -8.49 20.74 7.00
CA LEU A 29 -7.35 21.63 6.80
C LEU A 29 -7.73 23.12 6.79
N GLY A 30 -8.98 23.46 6.44
CA GLY A 30 -9.45 24.83 6.23
C GLY A 30 -9.55 25.73 7.48
N GLY A 31 -9.16 25.24 8.66
CA GLY A 31 -9.25 25.96 9.93
C GLY A 31 -8.20 27.06 10.11
N GLY A 32 -8.24 28.15 9.34
CA GLY A 32 -7.54 29.41 9.66
C GLY A 32 -6.00 29.36 9.78
N TYR A 33 -5.37 28.24 9.42
CA TYR A 33 -3.93 28.08 9.47
C TYR A 33 -3.25 28.93 8.39
N LYS A 34 -2.18 29.64 8.76
CA LYS A 34 -1.43 30.52 7.85
C LYS A 34 -0.37 29.78 7.04
N PHE A 35 0.02 28.58 7.46
CA PHE A 35 1.09 27.79 6.85
C PHE A 35 0.71 26.32 6.79
N PHE A 36 1.03 25.67 5.68
CA PHE A 36 0.82 24.25 5.45
C PHE A 36 2.11 23.61 4.93
N THR A 37 2.39 22.40 5.40
CA THR A 37 3.50 21.59 4.90
C THR A 37 2.96 20.27 4.41
N LYS A 38 3.31 19.89 3.17
CA LYS A 38 3.01 18.58 2.61
C LYS A 38 4.27 17.72 2.66
N LEU A 39 4.14 16.51 3.19
CA LEU A 39 5.17 15.49 3.15
C LEU A 39 4.73 14.40 2.18
N ASP A 40 5.67 13.91 1.37
CA ASP A 40 5.46 12.79 0.46
C ASP A 40 6.42 11.67 0.82
N MET A 41 5.89 10.44 0.93
CA MET A 41 6.70 9.26 1.19
C MET A 41 7.13 8.64 -0.14
N LYS A 42 8.41 8.79 -0.47
CA LYS A 42 8.99 8.17 -1.67
C LYS A 42 8.85 6.65 -1.60
N SER A 43 8.18 6.06 -2.59
CA SER A 43 7.96 4.61 -2.67
C SER A 43 7.34 4.03 -1.39
N GLY A 44 6.32 4.70 -0.82
CA GLY A 44 5.74 4.37 0.49
C GLY A 44 5.35 2.89 0.69
N PHE A 45 4.88 2.20 -0.34
CA PHE A 45 4.59 0.76 -0.26
C PHE A 45 5.81 -0.08 0.16
N TRP A 46 6.98 0.23 -0.39
CA TRP A 46 8.22 -0.51 -0.13
C TRP A 46 8.79 -0.26 1.27
N GLN A 47 8.24 0.70 2.00
CA GLN A 47 8.64 1.00 3.38
C GLN A 47 7.83 0.18 4.40
N ILE A 48 6.72 -0.43 3.98
CA ILE A 48 5.82 -1.17 4.86
C ILE A 48 6.23 -2.65 4.83
N PRO A 49 6.69 -3.23 5.96
CA PRO A 49 7.06 -4.64 6.02
C PRO A 49 5.83 -5.55 5.92
N ILE A 50 6.00 -6.70 5.28
CA ILE A 50 5.02 -7.78 5.31
C ILE A 50 5.32 -8.66 6.51
N GLU A 51 4.27 -9.04 7.24
CA GLU A 51 4.35 -9.99 8.36
C GLU A 51 4.96 -11.32 7.89
N ASP A 52 5.89 -11.89 8.67
CA ASP A 52 6.66 -13.08 8.24
C ASP A 52 5.77 -14.25 7.83
N LYS A 53 4.64 -14.43 8.53
CA LYS A 53 3.67 -15.49 8.24
C LYS A 53 2.95 -15.33 6.89
N ASP A 54 2.94 -14.12 6.31
CA ASP A 54 2.16 -13.77 5.13
C ASP A 54 3.02 -13.54 3.88
N LYS A 55 4.36 -13.52 4.01
CA LYS A 55 5.29 -13.30 2.88
C LYS A 55 5.08 -14.27 1.72
N TYR A 56 4.88 -15.54 2.02
CA TYR A 56 4.65 -16.60 1.03
C TYR A 56 3.46 -16.32 0.10
N LYS A 57 2.46 -15.55 0.55
CA LYS A 57 1.30 -15.18 -0.27
C LYS A 57 1.66 -14.25 -1.41
N THR A 58 2.76 -13.52 -1.27
CA THR A 58 3.25 -12.55 -2.27
C THR A 58 4.26 -13.15 -3.25
N ALA A 59 4.50 -14.47 -3.15
CA ALA A 59 5.48 -15.14 -3.98
C ALA A 59 5.15 -15.04 -5.49
N PHE A 60 6.21 -14.89 -6.30
CA PHE A 60 6.14 -14.77 -7.74
C PHE A 60 7.27 -15.55 -8.41
N VAL A 61 7.00 -16.06 -9.60
CA VAL A 61 7.96 -16.85 -10.38
C VAL A 61 8.60 -15.98 -11.46
N THR A 62 9.91 -16.10 -11.58
CA THR A 62 10.72 -15.54 -12.66
C THR A 62 11.43 -16.67 -13.41
N ALA A 63 12.12 -16.36 -14.50
CA ALA A 63 12.94 -17.35 -15.22
C ALA A 63 14.03 -17.97 -14.33
N ASP A 64 14.51 -17.23 -13.32
CA ASP A 64 15.63 -17.60 -12.46
C ASP A 64 15.20 -18.26 -11.15
N GLY A 65 13.89 -18.28 -10.83
CA GLY A 65 13.37 -18.92 -9.64
C GLY A 65 12.11 -18.31 -9.06
N LEU A 66 11.74 -18.82 -7.87
CA LEU A 66 10.64 -18.34 -7.05
C LEU A 66 11.16 -17.35 -6.01
N TYR A 67 10.53 -16.18 -5.94
CA TYR A 67 10.86 -15.12 -5.00
C TYR A 67 9.62 -14.67 -4.24
N GLU A 68 9.81 -14.07 -3.07
CA GLU A 68 8.75 -13.46 -2.26
C GLU A 68 9.16 -12.07 -1.79
N TRP A 69 8.19 -11.24 -1.41
CA TRP A 69 8.47 -9.89 -0.94
C TRP A 69 8.59 -9.84 0.58
N ASN A 70 9.56 -9.05 1.05
CA ASN A 70 9.68 -8.69 2.47
C ASN A 70 8.88 -7.44 2.85
N VAL A 71 8.48 -6.66 1.85
CA VAL A 71 7.79 -5.36 1.96
C VAL A 71 6.61 -5.33 1.01
N LEU A 72 5.64 -4.43 1.19
CA LEU A 72 4.46 -4.39 0.33
C LEU A 72 4.84 -4.16 -1.14
N ALA A 73 4.40 -5.10 -1.98
CA ALA A 73 4.48 -5.00 -3.42
C ALA A 73 3.38 -4.06 -3.95
N GLN A 74 3.68 -3.37 -5.05
CA GLN A 74 2.78 -2.43 -5.72
C GLN A 74 1.88 -3.12 -6.75
#